data_AF-A0A6C0B6Q3-F1
#
_entry.id   AF-A0A6C0B6Q3-F1
#
_cell.length_a   1.000
_cell.length_b   1.000
_cell.length_c   1.000
_cell.angle_alpha   90.00
_cell.angle_beta   90.00
_cell.angle_gamma   90.00
#
_symmetry.space_group_name_H-M   'P 1'
#
loop_
_entity.id
_entity.type
_entity.pdbx_description
1 polymer ?
#
loop_
_entity_poly.entity_id
_entity_poly.type
_entity_poly.pdbx_seq_one_letter_code
_entity_poly.pdbx_strand_id
1 'polypeptide(L)' 'MWGMAVYAAVLFYLLTPGVLVRLPPGASTMTVNLIHAAVFGLAWHFTHKMVWKLVGHK' A
#
# COMPACT_ATOMS: atom_id res chain seq x y z
N MET A 1 -15.54 -4.01 9.85
CA MET A 1 -14.33 -4.77 9.41
C MET A 1 -14.06 -4.62 7.92
N TRP A 2 -15.07 -4.65 7.05
CA TRP A 2 -14.94 -4.46 5.60
C TRP A 2 -14.22 -3.17 5.17
N GLY A 3 -14.38 -2.06 5.89
CA GLY A 3 -13.69 -0.80 5.56
C GLY A 3 -12.16 -0.91 5.57
N MET A 4 -11.59 -1.69 6.50
CA MET A 4 -10.14 -1.92 6.55
C MET A 4 -9.67 -2.86 5.45
N ALA A 5 -10.52 -3.82 5.03
CA ALA A 5 -10.21 -4.71 3.91
C ALA A 5 -10.19 -3.94 2.58
N VAL A 6 -11.18 -3.06 2.37
CA VAL A 6 -11.21 -2.17 1.20
C VAL A 6 -10.00 -1.24 1.21
N TYR A 7 -9.68 -0.65 2.36
CA TYR A 7 -8.49 0.19 2.52
C TYR A 7 -7.20 -0.56 2.16
N ALA A 8 -7.00 -1.77 2.71
CA ALA A 8 -5.84 -2.60 2.41
C ALA A 8 -5.75 -2.95 0.91
N ALA A 9 -6.88 -3.32 0.31
CA ALA A 9 -6.96 -3.67 -1.10
C ALA A 9 -6.59 -2.48 -2.01
N VAL A 10 -7.12 -1.30 -1.72
CA VAL A 10 -6.81 -0.06 -2.47
C VAL A 10 -5.33 0.29 -2.31
N LEU A 11 -4.80 0.27 -1.09
CA LEU A 11 -3.39 0.59 -0.84
C LEU A 11 -2.45 -0.37 -1.58
N PHE A 12 -2.74 -1.68 -1.52
CA PHE A 12 -1.96 -2.70 -2.22
C PHE A 12 -2.01 -2.53 -3.74
N TYR A 13 -3.20 -2.32 -4.29
CA TYR A 13 -3.38 -2.16 -5.74
C TYR A 13 -2.64 -0.93 -6.26
N LEU A 14 -2.79 0.22 -5.61
CA LEU A 14 -2.12 1.47 -6.03
C LEU A 14 -0.59 1.36 -5.99
N LEU A 15 -0.06 0.59 -5.04
CA LEU A 15 1.38 0.37 -4.88
C LEU A 15 1.87 -0.89 -5.61
N THR A 16 1.02 -1.54 -6.41
CA THR A 16 1.49 -2.61 -7.30
C THR A 16 2.34 -1.98 -8.42
N PRO A 17 3.55 -2.52 -8.70
CA PRO A 17 4.41 -1.95 -9.72
C PRO A 17 3.72 -1.77 -11.06
N GLY A 18 3.74 -0.55 -11.59
CA GLY A 18 3.15 -0.22 -12.90
C GLY A 18 1.68 0.18 -12.88
N VAL A 19 0.99 0.18 -11.73
CA VAL A 19 -0.37 0.74 -11.61
C VAL A 19 -0.32 2.27 -11.60
N LEU A 20 0.41 2.84 -10.64
CA LEU A 20 0.68 4.28 -10.59
C LEU A 20 2.06 4.62 -11.16
N VAL A 21 3.07 3.89 -10.68
CA VAL A 21 4.47 4.14 -11.02
C VAL A 21 5.28 2.85 -10.89
N ARG A 22 6.47 2.81 -11.49
CA ARG A 22 7.44 1.73 -11.35
C ARG A 22 8.76 2.29 -10.81
N LEU A 23 9.00 2.11 -9.51
CA LEU A 23 10.22 2.53 -8.79
C LEU A 23 11.08 1.34 -8.31
N PRO A 24 12.42 1.38 -8.48
CA PRO A 24 13.17 2.32 -9.31
C PRO A 24 13.03 1.96 -10.80
N PRO A 25 12.98 2.94 -11.71
CA PRO A 25 12.98 2.67 -13.13
C PRO A 25 14.28 1.96 -13.55
N GLY A 26 14.18 1.03 -14.51
CA GLY A 26 15.33 0.25 -15.00
C GLY A 26 15.89 -0.82 -14.05
N ALA A 27 15.42 -0.91 -12.80
CA ALA A 27 15.87 -1.93 -11.86
C ALA A 27 15.25 -3.31 -12.14
N SER A 28 15.86 -4.35 -11.55
CA SER A 28 15.37 -5.73 -11.60
C SER A 28 13.96 -5.84 -11.01
N THR A 29 13.17 -6.81 -11.48
CA THR A 29 11.82 -7.07 -10.96
C THR A 29 11.85 -7.30 -9.44
N MET A 30 12.86 -7.99 -8.92
CA MET A 30 12.99 -8.23 -7.49
C MET A 30 13.21 -6.93 -6.70
N THR A 31 14.09 -6.06 -7.18
CA THR A 31 14.34 -4.74 -6.56
C THR A 31 13.08 -3.87 -6.58
N VAL A 32 12.39 -3.81 -7.71
CA VAL A 32 11.13 -3.05 -7.85
C VAL A 32 10.09 -3.55 -6.85
N ASN A 33 9.89 -4.86 -6.76
CA ASN A 33 8.92 -5.46 -5.84
C ASN A 33 9.28 -5.17 -4.38
N LEU A 34 10.56 -5.25 -4.02
CA LEU A 34 11.05 -4.91 -2.68
C LEU A 34 10.77 -3.46 -2.30
N ILE A 35 11.03 -2.51 -3.23
CA ILE A 35 10.75 -1.09 -2.96
C ILE A 35 9.25 -0.85 -2.78
N HIS A 36 8.40 -1.41 -3.65
CA HIS A 36 6.96 -1.23 -3.51
C HIS A 36 6.41 -1.89 -2.24
N ALA A 37 6.93 -3.06 -1.86
CA ALA A 37 6.58 -3.71 -0.59
C ALA A 37 6.98 -2.85 0.61
N ALA A 38 8.16 -2.23 0.58
CA ALA A 38 8.62 -1.31 1.62
C ALA A 38 7.74 -0.06 1.69
N VAL A 39 7.42 0.56 0.55
CA VAL A 39 6.51 1.73 0.48
C VAL A 39 5.11 1.37 0.98
N PHE A 40 4.58 0.20 0.62
CA PHE A 40 3.31 -0.31 1.13
C PHE A 40 3.35 -0.48 2.66
N GLY A 41 4.38 -1.13 3.19
CA GLY A 41 4.53 -1.33 4.63
C GLY A 41 4.61 0.00 5.39
N LEU A 42 5.37 0.97 4.87
CA LEU A 42 5.47 2.32 5.45
C LEU A 42 4.13 3.05 5.41
N ALA A 43 3.47 3.08 4.25
CA ALA A 43 2.18 3.72 4.10
C ALA A 43 1.16 3.12 5.07
N TRP A 44 1.05 1.79 5.13
CA TRP A 44 0.20 1.08 6.08
C TRP A 44 0.52 1.45 7.53
N HIS A 45 1.80 1.38 7.92
CA HIS A 45 2.24 1.65 9.29
C HIS A 45 1.75 3.01 9.81
N PHE A 46 1.88 4.06 9.00
CA PHE A 46 1.50 5.42 9.42
C PHE A 46 -0.01 5.70 9.36
N THR A 47 -0.74 5.01 8.50
CA THR A 47 -2.13 5.38 8.18
C THR A 47 -3.17 4.43 8.75
N HIS A 48 -2.84 3.15 9.00
CA HIS A 48 -3.84 2.13 9.39
C HIS A 48 -4.63 2.52 10.65
N LYS A 49 -3.97 3.13 11.66
CA LYS A 49 -4.67 3.58 12.88
C LYS A 49 -5.64 4.72 12.63
N MET A 50 -5.28 5.64 11.74
CA MET A 50 -6.14 6.75 11.34
C MET A 50 -7.37 6.23 10.60
N VAL A 51 -7.15 5.36 9.61
CA VAL A 51 -8.26 4.73 8.86
C VAL A 51 -9.13 3.89 9.78
N TRP A 52 -8.54 3.13 10.71
CA TRP A 52 -9.30 2.36 11.71
C TRP A 52 -10.23 3.26 12.52
N LYS A 53 -9.79 4.43 12.97
CA LYS A 53 -10.65 5.37 13.68
C LYS A 53 -11.78 5.91 12.80
N LEU A 54 -11.53 6.12 11.51
CA LEU A 54 -12.52 6.66 10.56
C LEU A 54 -13.58 5.62 10.15
N VAL A 55 -13.16 4.38 9.86
CA VAL A 55 -14.04 3.33 9.31
C VAL A 55 -14.44 2.26 10.32
N GLY A 56 -13.77 2.22 11.47
CA GLY A 56 -14.02 1.31 12.58
C GLY A 56 -14.90 1.89 13.69
N HIS A 57 -15.14 3.22 13.72
CA HIS A 57 -16.19 3.84 14.54
C HIS A 57 -17.56 3.76 13.84
N LYS A 58 -18.03 2.53 13.65
CA LYS A 58 -19.46 2.24 13.51
C LYS A 58 -19.87 1.37 14.68
#